data_AF-A0A4R1PJP8-F1
#
_entry.id   AF-A0A4R1PJP8-F1
#
_cell.length_a   1.000
_cell.length_b   1.000
_cell.length_c   1.000
_cell.angle_alpha   90.00
_cell.angle_beta   90.00
_cell.angle_gamma   90.00
#
_symmetry.space_group_name_H-M   'P 1'
#
loop_
_entity.id
_entity.type
_entity.pdbx_description
1 polymer ?
#
loop_
_entity_poly.entity_id
_entity_poly.type
_entity_poly.pdbx_seq_one_letter_code
_entity_poly.pdbx_strand_id
1 'polypeptide(L)'
;MRDFQRCQPAATGPACPEKGPALQLTPHHLELIRTAQQALHRATDQTSTAAERGAALTVWQAAAERLAVALIARLESIEEAHP
;
A
#
# COMPACT_ATOMS: atom_id res chain seq x y z
N MET A 1 25.63 24.78 33.13
CA MET A 1 26.97 24.51 32.57
C MET A 1 27.65 23.40 33.35
N ARG A 2 27.59 22.17 32.83
CA ARG A 2 28.75 21.31 32.61
C ARG A 2 28.25 20.07 31.91
N ASP A 3 28.56 20.08 30.62
CA ASP A 3 28.03 19.26 29.57
C ASP A 3 28.40 17.80 29.72
N PHE A 4 27.43 17.00 29.27
CA PHE A 4 27.45 15.56 29.15
C PHE A 4 28.61 15.09 28.27
N GLN A 5 29.77 14.86 28.87
CA GLN A 5 30.77 13.95 28.33
C GLN A 5 30.65 12.61 29.06
N ARG A 6 29.88 11.66 28.50
CA ARG A 6 30.13 10.21 28.55
C ARG A 6 29.10 9.45 27.72
N CYS A 7 29.62 8.46 26.98
CA CYS A 7 28.97 7.55 26.01
C CYS A 7 28.86 8.14 24.59
N GLN A 8 29.95 8.17 23.80
CA GLN A 8 30.44 7.15 22.84
C GLN A 8 29.52 6.85 21.62
N PRO A 9 30.12 6.58 20.44
CA PRO A 9 29.50 6.68 19.11
C PRO A 9 28.69 5.44 18.77
N ALA A 10 27.42 5.62 18.42
CA ALA A 10 26.59 4.53 17.90
C ALA A 10 25.66 5.06 16.80
N ALA A 11 26.15 5.05 15.57
CA ALA A 11 25.34 4.82 14.36
C ALA A 11 26.21 4.72 13.09
N THR A 12 27.35 4.02 13.14
CA THR A 12 27.80 3.23 11.98
C THR A 12 26.95 1.96 11.93
N GLY A 13 25.63 2.13 11.77
CA GLY A 13 24.78 1.05 11.28
C GLY A 13 25.04 0.87 9.78
N PRO A 14 24.84 -0.33 9.21
CA PRO A 14 24.96 -0.52 7.77
C PRO A 14 24.07 0.50 7.06
N ALA A 15 24.51 0.97 5.90
CA ALA A 15 23.74 1.82 5.00
C ALA A 15 22.27 1.41 5.07
N CYS A 16 21.35 2.39 5.20
CA CYS A 16 19.92 2.14 5.00
C CYS A 16 19.82 1.15 3.84
N PRO A 17 19.23 -0.04 4.02
CA PRO A 17 19.15 -1.01 2.93
C PRO A 17 18.64 -0.24 1.74
N GLU A 18 19.38 -0.28 0.63
CA GLU A 18 19.04 0.49 -0.57
C GLU A 18 17.54 0.38 -0.72
N LYS A 19 16.85 1.54 -0.65
CA LYS A 19 15.40 1.55 -0.84
C LYS A 19 15.22 0.87 -2.19
N GLY A 20 14.69 -0.34 -2.16
CA GLY A 20 14.37 -1.08 -3.38
C GLY A 20 13.56 -0.16 -4.29
N PRO A 21 13.58 -0.41 -5.61
CA PRO A 21 12.96 0.49 -6.58
C PRO A 21 11.61 0.94 -6.07
N ALA A 22 11.47 2.24 -5.81
CA ALA A 22 10.26 2.77 -5.21
C ALA A 22 9.09 2.35 -6.08
N LEU A 23 8.06 1.72 -5.49
CA LEU A 23 6.87 1.29 -6.22
C LEU A 23 6.19 2.52 -6.82
N GLN A 24 6.51 2.82 -8.08
CA GLN A 24 5.94 3.95 -8.79
C GLN A 24 4.54 3.56 -9.25
N LEU A 25 3.55 4.01 -8.49
CA LEU A 25 2.14 3.86 -8.81
C LEU A 25 1.74 4.90 -9.87
N THR A 26 1.21 4.42 -10.98
CA THR A 26 0.59 5.28 -11.99
C THR A 26 -0.76 5.83 -11.49
N PRO A 27 -1.30 6.90 -12.10
CA PRO A 27 -2.64 7.41 -11.76
C PRO A 27 -3.72 6.32 -11.78
N HIS A 28 -3.63 5.36 -12.71
CA HIS A 28 -4.54 4.22 -12.80
C HIS A 28 -4.53 3.36 -11.52
N HIS A 29 -3.35 3.06 -10.96
CA HIS A 29 -3.27 2.33 -9.69
C HIS A 29 -3.90 3.11 -8.55
N LEU A 30 -3.71 4.44 -8.50
CA LEU A 30 -4.30 5.29 -7.48
C LEU A 30 -5.83 5.33 -7.57
N GLU A 31 -6.39 5.31 -8.79
CA GLU A 31 -7.82 5.18 -9.01
C GLU A 31 -8.35 3.84 -8.49
N LEU A 32 -7.69 2.73 -8.83
CA LEU A 32 -8.05 1.41 -8.33
C LEU A 32 -8.02 1.33 -6.79
N ILE A 33 -6.98 1.92 -6.16
CA ILE A 33 -6.88 2.01 -4.70
C ILE A 33 -8.06 2.79 -4.12
N ARG A 34 -8.39 3.97 -4.68
CA ARG A 34 -9.52 4.77 -4.19
C ARG A 34 -10.85 4.05 -4.36
N THR A 35 -11.08 3.39 -5.49
CA THR A 35 -12.30 2.62 -5.73
C THR A 35 -12.42 1.47 -4.74
N ALA A 36 -11.35 0.70 -4.52
CA ALA A 36 -11.33 -0.38 -3.54
C ALA A 36 -11.58 0.15 -2.11
N GLN A 37 -10.95 1.26 -1.74
CA GLN A 37 -11.13 1.89 -0.42
C GLN A 37 -12.58 2.34 -0.19
N GLN A 38 -13.19 3.00 -1.18
CA GLN A 38 -14.58 3.46 -1.08
C GLN A 38 -15.56 2.28 -0.98
N ALA A 39 -15.32 1.22 -1.75
CA ALA A 39 -16.16 0.02 -1.71
C ALA A 39 -16.02 -0.70 -0.36
N LEU A 40 -14.81 -0.81 0.18
CA LEU A 40 -14.57 -1.37 1.51
C LEU A 40 -15.30 -0.57 2.59
N HIS A 41 -15.18 0.76 2.54
CA HIS A 41 -15.85 1.63 3.49
C HIS A 41 -17.35 1.36 3.55
N ARG A 42 -18.01 1.29 2.39
CA ARG A 42 -19.44 0.95 2.29
C ARG A 42 -19.75 -0.48 2.77
N ALA A 43 -18.89 -1.45 2.46
CA ALA A 43 -19.08 -2.83 2.90
C ALA A 43 -19.00 -2.98 4.43
N THR A 44 -18.21 -2.12 5.08
CA THR A 44 -18.00 -2.12 6.54
C THR A 44 -18.86 -1.11 7.30
N ASP A 45 -19.65 -0.31 6.60
CA ASP A 45 -20.47 0.74 7.20
C ASP A 45 -21.60 0.12 8.04
N GLN A 46 -21.48 0.23 9.36
CA GLN A 46 -22.43 -0.33 10.32
C GLN A 46 -23.81 0.35 10.28
N THR A 47 -23.91 1.53 9.66
CA THR A 47 -25.19 2.24 9.47
C THR A 47 -25.99 1.71 8.29
N SER A 48 -25.35 0.96 7.39
CA SER A 48 -25.96 0.35 6.21
C SER A 48 -26.64 -0.99 6.55
N THR A 49 -27.70 -1.32 5.80
CA THR A 49 -28.39 -2.61 5.93
C THR A 49 -27.48 -3.78 5.54
N ALA A 50 -27.83 -5.00 5.96
CA ALA A 50 -27.09 -6.20 5.58
C ALA A 50 -27.05 -6.42 4.07
N ALA A 51 -28.12 -6.08 3.35
CA ALA A 51 -28.18 -6.19 1.89
C ALA A 51 -27.24 -5.18 1.20
N GLU A 52 -27.22 -3.92 1.65
CA GLU A 52 -26.33 -2.88 1.11
C GLU A 52 -24.85 -3.23 1.37
N ARG A 53 -24.52 -3.67 2.59
CA ARG A 53 -23.18 -4.15 2.91
C ARG A 53 -22.78 -5.36 2.08
N GLY A 54 -23.70 -6.30 1.84
CA GLY A 54 -23.48 -7.47 0.99
C GLY A 54 -23.17 -7.08 -0.46
N ALA A 55 -23.93 -6.16 -1.05
CA ALA A 55 -23.67 -5.66 -2.40
C ALA A 55 -22.34 -4.89 -2.47
N ALA A 56 -22.06 -4.05 -1.47
CA ALA A 56 -20.80 -3.31 -1.39
C ALA A 56 -19.59 -4.26 -1.22
N LEU A 57 -19.75 -5.38 -0.51
CA LEU A 57 -18.71 -6.40 -0.36
C LEU A 57 -18.33 -7.03 -1.71
N THR A 58 -19.32 -7.37 -2.55
CA THR A 58 -19.05 -7.87 -3.91
C THR A 58 -18.33 -6.83 -4.77
N VAL A 59 -18.73 -5.56 -4.68
CA VAL A 59 -18.05 -4.46 -5.39
C VAL A 59 -16.61 -4.30 -4.89
N TRP A 60 -16.40 -4.40 -3.58
CA TRP A 60 -15.06 -4.34 -2.98
C TRP A 60 -14.18 -5.49 -3.45
N GLN A 61 -14.69 -6.73 -3.47
CA GLN A 61 -13.96 -7.90 -3.95
C GLN A 61 -13.48 -7.70 -5.40
N ALA A 62 -14.37 -7.28 -6.29
CA ALA A 62 -14.01 -7.02 -7.69
C ALA A 62 -12.98 -5.88 -7.84
N ALA A 63 -13.09 -4.82 -7.05
CA ALA A 63 -12.12 -3.72 -7.07
C ALA A 63 -10.75 -4.15 -6.52
N ALA A 64 -10.75 -4.96 -5.45
CA ALA A 64 -9.53 -5.50 -4.84
C ALA A 64 -8.80 -6.47 -5.78
N GLU A 65 -9.53 -7.32 -6.50
CA GLU A 65 -8.96 -8.22 -7.49
C GLU A 65 -8.28 -7.45 -8.63
N ARG A 66 -8.98 -6.44 -9.21
CA ARG A 66 -8.38 -5.58 -10.25
C ARG A 66 -7.13 -4.86 -9.77
N LEU A 67 -7.16 -4.36 -8.53
CA LEU A 67 -6.00 -3.72 -7.91
C LEU A 67 -4.84 -4.72 -7.75
N ALA A 68 -5.11 -5.93 -7.26
CA ALA A 68 -4.10 -6.96 -7.07
C ALA A 68 -3.42 -7.33 -8.41
N VAL A 69 -4.22 -7.58 -9.45
CA VAL A 69 -3.72 -7.89 -10.80
C VAL A 69 -2.84 -6.74 -11.33
N ALA A 70 -3.29 -5.49 -11.20
CA ALA A 70 -2.51 -4.34 -11.66
C ALA A 70 -1.18 -4.19 -10.91
N LEU A 71 -1.18 -4.41 -9.59
CA LEU A 71 0.03 -4.34 -8.77
C LEU A 71 1.02 -5.47 -9.09
N ILE A 72 0.53 -6.70 -9.30
CA ILE A 72 1.37 -7.84 -9.71
C ILE A 72 2.03 -7.53 -11.05
N ALA A 73 1.26 -7.14 -12.06
CA ALA A 73 1.79 -6.78 -13.37
C ALA A 73 2.83 -5.65 -13.28
N ARG A 74 2.63 -4.68 -12.37
CA ARG A 74 3.61 -3.62 -12.14
C ARG A 74 4.90 -4.14 -11.51
N LEU A 75 4.81 -5.06 -10.56
CA LEU A 75 5.98 -5.66 -9.90
C LEU A 75 6.77 -6.53 -10.88
N GLU A 76 6.10 -7.37 -11.67
CA GLU A 76 6.71 -8.18 -12.73
C GLU A 76 7.47 -7.29 -13.73
N SER A 77 6.86 -6.18 -14.17
CA SER A 77 7.53 -5.22 -15.06
C SER A 77 8.74 -4.53 -14.43
N ILE A 78 8.77 -4.33 -13.11
CA ILE A 78 9.94 -3.76 -12.42
C ILE A 78 11.06 -4.79 -12.33
N GLU A 79 10.73 -6.06 -12.05
CA GLU A 79 11.69 -7.19 -12.02
C GLU A 79 12.31 -7.42 -13.41
N GLU A 80 11.52 -7.44 -14.47
CA GLU A 80 12.03 -7.55 -15.85
C GLU A 80 12.96 -6.40 -16.25
N ALA A 81 12.75 -5.20 -15.70
CA ALA A 81 13.60 -4.03 -15.95
C ALA A 81 14.92 -4.03 -15.14
N HIS A 82 15.06 -4.92 -14.14
CA HIS A 82 16.22 -5.05 -13.27
C HIS A 82 16.59 -6.54 -13.07
N PRO A 83 17.14 -7.21 -14.11
CA PRO A 83 17.41 -8.65 -14.11
C PRO A 83 18.53 -9.08 -13.14
#